data_AF-A0AA35SIB3-F1
#
_entry.id   AF-A0AA35SIB3-F1
#
_cell.length_a   1.000
_cell.length_b   1.000
_cell.length_c   1.000
_cell.angle_alpha   90.00
_cell.angle_beta   90.00
_cell.angle_gamma   90.00
#
_symmetry.space_group_name_H-M   'P 1'
#
loop_
_entity.id
_entity.type
_entity.pdbx_description
1 polymer ?
#
loop_
_entity_poly.entity_id
_entity_poly.type
_entity_poly.pdbx_seq_one_letter_code
_entity_poly.pdbx_strand_id
1 'polypeptide(L)'
;MQPLLLSIIMYRAFTCILLSWWRCLAMWREGQIRQLDKEIKNLKERIQTCKQSVSGKVSPDNVEHLRPQEYSRKMPLGEAPGGAGGGGGGSGTCKWSEEEIEIALDVVRKNGKNYEALANSLDDKTVAQCRNFFTNYKRKLNLPRIIAEYETRTGRKHSRYVRGATDYINDDQGPLGDDQEEGMLPRMGRMGGGHDPQPKRIRLMCGSMMD
;
A
#
# COMPACT_ATOMS: atom_id res chain seq x y z
N MET A 1 31.26 -71.28 18.75
CA MET A 1 31.87 -70.43 17.71
C MET A 1 30.93 -70.08 16.55
N GLN A 2 29.97 -70.94 16.18
CA GLN A 2 29.06 -70.71 15.03
C GLN A 2 28.00 -69.57 15.15
N PRO A 3 27.40 -69.25 16.32
CA PRO A 3 26.30 -68.27 16.37
C PRO A 3 26.73 -66.81 16.17
N LEU A 4 27.97 -66.46 16.56
CA LEU A 4 28.52 -65.11 16.35
C LEU A 4 28.87 -64.83 14.88
N LEU A 5 29.22 -65.86 14.12
CA LEU A 5 29.52 -65.71 12.69
C LEU A 5 28.23 -65.40 11.90
N LEU A 6 27.13 -66.08 12.24
CA LEU A 6 25.83 -65.86 11.60
C LEU A 6 25.28 -64.46 11.88
N SER A 7 25.41 -63.96 13.12
CA SER A 7 24.97 -62.59 13.44
C SER A 7 25.76 -61.53 12.67
N ILE A 8 27.08 -61.70 12.51
CA ILE A 8 27.93 -60.79 11.73
C ILE A 8 27.53 -60.82 10.25
N ILE A 9 27.31 -61.99 9.67
CA ILE A 9 26.90 -62.14 8.26
C ILE A 9 25.53 -61.47 8.03
N MET A 10 24.56 -61.70 8.92
CA MET A 10 23.23 -61.10 8.83
C MET A 10 23.27 -59.58 9.00
N TYR A 11 24.09 -59.07 9.92
CA TYR A 11 24.28 -57.63 10.10
C TYR A 11 24.91 -56.96 8.87
N ARG A 12 25.90 -57.61 8.25
CA ARG A 12 26.51 -57.14 6.99
C ARG A 12 25.52 -57.18 5.83
N ALA A 13 24.74 -58.24 5.70
CA ALA A 13 23.69 -58.32 4.68
C ALA A 13 22.63 -57.22 4.87
N PHE A 14 22.17 -57.00 6.09
CA PHE A 14 21.16 -55.98 6.42
C PHE A 14 21.66 -54.55 6.18
N THR A 15 22.89 -54.25 6.60
CA THR A 15 23.53 -52.95 6.36
C THR A 15 23.77 -52.69 4.86
N CYS A 16 24.13 -53.70 4.08
CA CYS A 16 24.22 -53.58 2.62
C CYS A 16 22.86 -53.26 1.98
N ILE A 17 21.77 -53.91 2.42
CA ILE A 17 20.41 -53.64 1.92
C ILE A 17 19.98 -52.22 2.29
N LEU A 18 20.18 -51.80 3.55
CA LEU A 18 19.84 -50.45 4.00
C LEU A 18 20.65 -49.37 3.28
N LEU A 19 21.94 -49.58 3.06
CA LEU A 19 22.78 -48.64 2.30
C LEU A 19 22.36 -48.56 0.83
N SER A 20 21.96 -49.67 0.23
CA SER A 20 21.43 -49.69 -1.15
C SER A 20 20.10 -48.93 -1.23
N TRP A 21 19.21 -49.14 -0.26
CA TRP A 21 17.93 -48.41 -0.16
C TRP A 21 18.15 -46.91 0.08
N TRP A 22 19.07 -46.55 0.97
CA TRP A 22 19.41 -45.17 1.26
C TRP A 22 20.03 -44.46 0.05
N ARG A 23 20.91 -45.14 -0.70
CA ARG A 23 21.44 -44.62 -1.98
C ARG A 23 20.35 -44.45 -3.03
N CYS A 24 19.41 -45.39 -3.14
CA CYS A 24 18.28 -45.29 -4.06
C CYS A 24 17.37 -44.10 -3.71
N LEU A 25 17.05 -43.91 -2.42
CA LEU A 25 16.26 -42.78 -1.93
C LEU A 25 16.99 -41.45 -2.13
N ALA A 26 18.30 -41.42 -1.88
CA ALA A 26 19.14 -40.23 -2.12
C ALA A 26 19.17 -39.86 -3.61
N MET A 27 19.34 -40.83 -4.51
CA MET A 27 19.30 -40.59 -5.96
C MET A 27 17.92 -40.11 -6.43
N TRP A 28 16.84 -40.69 -5.91
CA TRP A 28 15.48 -40.24 -6.23
C TRP A 28 15.23 -38.80 -5.76
N ARG A 29 15.63 -38.47 -4.53
CA ARG A 29 15.55 -37.12 -3.97
C ARG A 29 16.38 -36.12 -4.77
N GLU A 30 17.62 -36.47 -5.12
CA GLU A 30 18.47 -35.63 -5.98
C GLU A 30 17.85 -35.45 -7.37
N GLY A 31 17.22 -36.49 -7.93
CA GLY A 31 16.49 -36.40 -9.20
C GLY A 31 15.32 -35.41 -9.14
N GLN A 32 14.51 -35.47 -8.07
CA GLN A 32 13.40 -34.54 -7.84
C GLN A 32 13.89 -33.10 -7.67
N ILE A 33 14.95 -32.88 -6.89
CA ILE A 33 15.55 -31.54 -6.73
C ILE A 33 16.03 -30.99 -8.09
N ARG A 34 16.72 -31.82 -8.90
CA ARG A 34 17.17 -31.44 -10.24
C ARG A 34 16.01 -31.10 -11.18
N GLN A 35 14.87 -31.78 -11.07
CA GLN A 35 13.68 -31.48 -11.85
C GLN A 35 13.12 -30.10 -11.47
N LEU A 36 12.94 -29.85 -10.17
CA LEU A 36 12.46 -28.56 -9.67
C LEU A 36 13.41 -27.40 -10.02
N ASP A 37 14.72 -27.62 -9.98
CA ASP A 37 15.72 -26.62 -10.40
C ASP A 37 15.57 -26.25 -11.90
N LYS A 38 15.23 -27.22 -12.76
CA LYS A 38 14.94 -26.95 -14.18
C LYS A 38 13.67 -26.12 -14.34
N GLU A 39 12.62 -26.45 -13.60
CA GLU A 39 11.36 -25.70 -13.61
C GLU A 39 11.57 -24.26 -13.13
N ILE A 40 12.34 -24.05 -12.07
CA ILE A 40 12.70 -22.71 -11.56
C ILE A 40 13.45 -21.90 -12.63
N LYS A 41 14.42 -22.50 -13.32
CA LYS A 41 15.18 -21.83 -14.38
C LYS A 41 14.27 -21.43 -15.55
N ASN A 42 13.44 -22.36 -16.03
CA ASN A 42 12.49 -22.08 -17.11
C ASN A 42 11.51 -20.95 -16.73
N LEU A 43 10.93 -20.99 -15.53
CA LEU A 43 10.03 -19.94 -15.05
C LEU A 43 10.73 -18.58 -14.93
N LYS A 44 11.99 -18.56 -14.46
CA LYS A 44 12.79 -17.33 -14.40
C LYS A 44 13.04 -16.74 -15.79
N GLU A 45 13.39 -17.58 -16.77
CA GLU A 45 13.56 -17.15 -18.16
C GLU A 45 12.26 -16.56 -18.72
N ARG A 46 11.11 -17.23 -18.50
CA ARG A 46 9.79 -16.71 -18.90
C ARG A 46 9.47 -15.35 -18.25
N ILE A 47 9.77 -15.17 -16.97
CA ILE A 47 9.58 -13.89 -16.27
C ILE A 47 10.48 -12.82 -16.88
N GLN A 48 11.74 -13.14 -17.19
CA GLN A 48 12.66 -12.20 -17.83
C GLN A 48 12.19 -11.80 -19.23
N THR A 49 11.73 -12.76 -20.06
CA THR A 49 11.16 -12.47 -21.39
C THR A 49 9.90 -11.61 -21.29
N CYS A 50 8.99 -11.93 -20.36
CA CYS A 50 7.80 -11.13 -20.12
C CYS A 50 8.17 -9.71 -19.68
N LYS A 51 9.13 -9.57 -18.75
CA LYS A 51 9.63 -8.28 -18.28
C LYS A 51 10.23 -7.46 -19.41
N GLN A 52 11.04 -8.06 -20.29
CA GLN A 52 11.59 -7.38 -21.47
C GLN A 52 10.48 -6.95 -22.43
N SER A 53 9.48 -7.81 -22.67
CA SER A 53 8.33 -7.47 -23.51
C SER A 53 7.48 -6.33 -22.94
N VAL A 54 7.34 -6.24 -21.61
CA VAL A 54 6.55 -5.19 -20.95
C VAL A 54 7.35 -3.90 -20.83
N SER A 55 8.66 -3.99 -20.57
CA SER A 55 9.55 -2.84 -20.44
C SER A 55 9.64 -2.00 -21.72
N GLY A 56 9.44 -2.60 -22.90
CA GLY A 56 9.39 -1.86 -24.16
C GLY A 56 8.01 -1.29 -24.53
N LYS A 57 6.94 -1.68 -23.81
CA LYS A 57 5.55 -1.27 -24.11
C LYS A 57 5.04 -0.16 -23.19
N VAL A 58 5.73 0.11 -22.08
CA VAL A 58 5.44 1.26 -21.20
C VAL A 58 6.26 2.45 -21.71
N SER A 59 5.77 3.11 -22.76
CA SER A 59 6.30 4.41 -23.17
C SER A 59 5.64 5.50 -22.31
N PRO A 60 6.41 6.35 -21.60
CA PRO A 60 5.86 7.46 -20.84
C PRO A 60 5.24 8.56 -21.73
N ASP A 61 5.48 8.53 -23.04
CA ASP A 61 5.22 9.68 -23.94
C ASP A 61 3.92 9.58 -24.77
N ASN A 62 3.14 8.49 -24.69
CA ASN A 62 2.02 8.27 -25.62
C ASN A 62 0.61 8.57 -25.05
N VAL A 63 0.47 9.60 -24.21
CA VAL A 63 -0.85 10.10 -23.81
C VAL A 63 -0.93 11.63 -23.82
N GLU A 64 0.17 12.35 -24.05
CA GLU A 64 0.19 13.82 -23.97
C GLU A 64 -0.69 14.48 -25.05
N HIS A 65 -0.84 13.84 -26.22
CA HIS A 65 -1.71 14.33 -27.30
C HIS A 65 -3.21 14.14 -27.03
N LEU A 66 -3.58 13.29 -26.07
CA LEU A 66 -4.98 13.08 -25.66
C LEU A 66 -5.39 14.01 -24.52
N ARG A 67 -4.48 14.87 -24.03
CA ARG A 67 -4.75 15.84 -22.98
C ARG A 67 -5.67 16.94 -23.54
N PRO A 68 -6.91 17.09 -23.04
CA PRO A 68 -7.79 18.17 -23.47
C PRO A 68 -7.14 19.53 -23.21
N GLN A 69 -7.13 20.39 -24.22
CA GLN A 69 -6.44 21.68 -24.21
C GLN A 69 -6.99 22.68 -23.16
N GLU A 70 -8.14 22.36 -22.55
CA GLU A 70 -8.74 23.15 -21.47
C GLU A 70 -7.92 23.15 -20.17
N TYR A 71 -7.09 22.12 -19.94
CA TYR A 71 -6.25 22.04 -18.73
C TYR A 71 -5.06 23.02 -18.75
N SER A 72 -4.63 23.51 -19.91
CA SER A 72 -3.45 24.37 -20.02
C SER A 72 -3.72 25.85 -19.75
N ARG A 73 -4.97 26.27 -19.50
CA ARG A 73 -5.35 27.69 -19.43
C ARG A 73 -5.29 28.35 -18.05
N LYS A 74 -4.84 27.67 -17.00
CA LYS A 74 -4.78 28.30 -15.66
C LYS A 74 -3.43 28.07 -15.03
N MET A 75 -2.55 29.05 -15.23
CA MET A 75 -1.76 29.76 -14.20
C MET A 75 -0.75 30.66 -14.93
N PRO A 76 -1.02 31.97 -15.09
CA PRO A 76 0.00 32.90 -15.55
C PRO A 76 0.97 33.19 -14.40
N LEU A 77 2.23 32.82 -14.61
CA LEU A 77 3.38 33.22 -13.80
C LEU A 77 3.99 34.47 -14.43
N GLY A 78 4.01 35.60 -13.71
CA GLY A 78 4.59 36.90 -14.11
C GLY A 78 3.57 37.82 -14.80
N GLU A 79 3.42 39.11 -14.47
CA GLU A 79 4.44 40.12 -14.17
C GLU A 79 3.92 41.13 -13.14
N ALA A 80 4.76 41.55 -12.21
CA ALA A 80 4.47 42.64 -11.28
C ALA A 80 4.99 43.98 -11.84
N PRO A 81 4.19 45.05 -11.76
CA PRO A 81 4.72 46.37 -11.44
C PRO A 81 4.20 46.82 -10.07
N GLY A 82 5.03 47.57 -9.37
CA GLY A 82 4.91 47.89 -7.94
C GLY A 82 3.58 48.47 -7.48
N GLY A 83 3.29 48.24 -6.20
CA GLY A 83 2.17 48.86 -5.53
C GLY A 83 1.97 48.30 -4.12
N ALA A 84 2.30 49.10 -3.13
CA ALA A 84 2.10 48.82 -1.71
C ALA A 84 0.61 48.57 -1.38
N GLY A 85 0.33 47.64 -0.45
CA GLY A 85 -1.00 47.46 0.11
C GLY A 85 -1.15 46.12 0.81
N GLY A 86 -1.33 46.14 2.13
CA GLY A 86 -1.44 44.94 2.96
C GLY A 86 -2.66 44.07 2.65
N GLY A 87 -2.59 42.82 3.12
CA GLY A 87 -3.73 41.90 3.12
C GLY A 87 -3.28 40.46 2.96
N GLY A 88 -3.16 39.73 4.08
CA GLY A 88 -3.05 38.28 4.03
C GLY A 88 -4.29 37.64 3.39
N GLY A 89 -4.09 36.68 2.50
CA GLY A 89 -5.14 35.85 1.92
C GLY A 89 -4.59 35.04 0.73
N GLY A 90 -4.66 33.72 0.63
CA GLY A 90 -5.30 32.73 1.47
C GLY A 90 -4.44 31.47 1.54
N SER A 91 -4.19 31.05 2.78
CA SER A 91 -3.92 29.66 3.14
C SER A 91 -5.16 28.84 2.74
N GLY A 92 -5.10 28.18 1.59
CA GLY A 92 -6.14 27.26 1.14
C GLY A 92 -6.05 25.94 1.88
N THR A 93 -6.60 25.87 3.10
CA THR A 93 -7.19 24.60 3.51
C THR A 93 -8.28 24.30 2.49
N CYS A 94 -8.01 23.40 1.55
CA CYS A 94 -9.01 22.97 0.57
C CYS A 94 -10.18 22.36 1.35
N LYS A 95 -11.20 23.19 1.59
CA LYS A 95 -12.49 22.75 2.10
C LYS A 95 -13.07 21.87 1.00
N TRP A 96 -13.14 20.58 1.28
CA TRP A 96 -13.82 19.64 0.40
C TRP A 96 -15.30 20.02 0.40
N SER A 97 -15.77 20.53 -0.73
CA SER A 97 -17.20 20.79 -0.91
C SER A 97 -17.95 19.46 -1.02
N GLU A 98 -19.26 19.48 -0.78
CA GLU A 98 -20.08 18.26 -0.92
C GLU A 98 -20.05 17.74 -2.36
N GLU A 99 -20.11 18.64 -3.34
CA GLU A 99 -19.97 18.32 -4.77
C GLU A 99 -18.65 17.60 -5.07
N GLU A 100 -17.54 18.06 -4.50
CA GLU A 100 -16.22 17.43 -4.66
C GLU A 100 -16.15 16.06 -3.97
N ILE A 101 -16.84 15.90 -2.83
CA ILE A 101 -16.93 14.63 -2.11
C ILE A 101 -17.70 13.60 -2.94
N GLU A 102 -18.82 13.98 -3.54
CA GLU A 102 -19.62 13.11 -4.39
C GLU A 102 -18.83 12.63 -5.63
N ILE A 103 -18.15 13.56 -6.31
CA ILE A 103 -17.25 13.24 -7.42
C ILE A 103 -16.15 12.29 -6.96
N ALA A 104 -15.55 12.56 -5.80
CA ALA A 104 -14.52 11.70 -5.24
C ALA A 104 -15.03 10.28 -5.00
N LEU A 105 -16.22 10.12 -4.43
CA LEU A 105 -16.81 8.81 -4.16
C LEU A 105 -17.10 8.03 -5.45
N ASP A 106 -17.62 8.68 -6.49
CA ASP A 106 -17.84 8.04 -7.78
C ASP A 106 -16.52 7.55 -8.40
N VAL A 107 -15.48 8.37 -8.34
CA VAL A 107 -14.15 8.00 -8.85
C VAL A 107 -13.53 6.86 -8.03
N VAL A 108 -13.67 6.86 -6.70
CA VAL A 108 -13.22 5.74 -5.86
C VAL A 108 -14.00 4.45 -6.16
N ARG A 109 -15.31 4.52 -6.43
CA ARG A 109 -16.10 3.34 -6.83
C ARG A 109 -15.63 2.74 -8.16
N LYS A 110 -15.21 3.58 -9.10
CA LYS A 110 -14.80 3.15 -10.46
C LYS A 110 -13.34 2.75 -10.54
N ASN A 111 -12.45 3.40 -9.77
CA ASN A 111 -11.00 3.27 -9.93
C ASN A 111 -10.29 2.74 -8.67
N GLY A 112 -10.98 2.67 -7.54
CA GLY A 112 -10.43 2.27 -6.25
C GLY A 112 -9.50 3.32 -5.67
N LYS A 113 -8.37 2.87 -5.09
CA LYS A 113 -7.36 3.74 -4.49
C LYS A 113 -6.39 4.34 -5.53
N ASN A 114 -6.93 5.09 -6.49
CA ASN A 114 -6.14 5.80 -7.50
C ASN A 114 -6.21 7.32 -7.27
N TYR A 115 -5.11 7.90 -6.76
CA TYR A 115 -5.05 9.33 -6.44
C TYR A 115 -4.90 10.21 -7.69
N GLU A 116 -4.36 9.69 -8.78
CA GLU A 116 -4.19 10.43 -10.02
C GLU A 116 -5.52 10.57 -10.76
N ALA A 117 -6.31 9.48 -10.80
CA ALA A 117 -7.67 9.55 -11.34
C ALA A 117 -8.55 10.53 -10.56
N LEU A 118 -8.40 10.57 -9.23
CA LEU A 118 -9.13 11.51 -8.37
C LEU A 118 -8.69 12.96 -8.57
N ALA A 119 -7.39 13.22 -8.73
CA ALA A 119 -6.88 14.55 -9.02
C ALA A 119 -7.27 15.04 -10.43
N ASN A 120 -7.45 14.13 -11.39
CA ASN A 120 -7.88 14.50 -12.74
C ASN A 120 -9.39 14.81 -12.82
N SER A 121 -10.20 14.23 -11.94
CA SER A 121 -11.64 14.52 -11.85
C SER A 121 -11.95 15.81 -11.08
N LEU A 122 -10.97 16.37 -10.37
CA LEU A 122 -11.13 17.54 -9.52
C LEU A 122 -10.21 18.66 -10.02
N ASP A 123 -10.77 19.80 -10.43
CA ASP A 123 -10.01 20.86 -11.08
C ASP A 123 -9.00 21.58 -10.15
N ASP A 124 -9.20 21.54 -8.84
CA ASP A 124 -8.43 22.31 -7.86
C ASP A 124 -7.74 21.44 -6.78
N LYS A 125 -7.79 20.11 -6.89
CA LYS A 125 -7.19 19.19 -5.91
C LYS A 125 -5.97 18.47 -6.48
N THR A 126 -4.83 18.69 -5.85
CA THR A 126 -3.58 18.00 -6.15
C THR A 126 -3.58 16.55 -5.66
N VAL A 127 -2.68 15.72 -6.21
CA VAL A 127 -2.46 14.33 -5.76
C VAL A 127 -2.11 14.26 -4.26
N ALA A 128 -1.40 15.25 -3.73
CA ALA A 128 -1.06 15.32 -2.31
C ALA A 128 -2.32 15.55 -1.43
N GLN A 129 -3.22 16.43 -1.86
CA GLN A 129 -4.50 16.67 -1.19
C GLN A 129 -5.42 15.45 -1.30
N CYS A 130 -5.42 14.77 -2.45
CA CYS A 130 -6.14 13.51 -2.65
C CYS A 130 -5.66 12.41 -1.69
N ARG A 131 -4.34 12.29 -1.44
CA ARG A 131 -3.83 11.35 -0.43
C ARG A 131 -4.33 11.68 0.98
N ASN A 132 -4.40 12.97 1.32
CA ASN A 132 -4.94 13.42 2.61
C ASN A 132 -6.44 13.15 2.73
N PHE A 133 -7.21 13.25 1.64
CA PHE A 133 -8.63 12.89 1.61
C PHE A 133 -8.89 11.45 2.10
N PHE A 134 -8.16 10.47 1.56
CA PHE A 134 -8.32 9.07 1.95
C PHE A 134 -8.02 8.82 3.43
N THR A 135 -7.21 9.65 4.08
CA THR A 135 -6.91 9.52 5.51
C THR A 135 -7.97 10.23 6.35
N ASN A 136 -8.32 11.46 5.99
CA ASN A 136 -9.27 12.29 6.74
C ASN A 136 -10.72 11.79 6.65
N TYR A 137 -11.14 11.30 5.49
CA TYR A 137 -12.51 10.84 5.22
C TYR A 137 -12.66 9.32 5.28
N LYS A 138 -11.63 8.60 5.76
CA LYS A 138 -11.64 7.12 5.86
C LYS A 138 -12.88 6.58 6.58
N ARG A 139 -13.22 7.14 7.74
CA ARG A 139 -14.35 6.69 8.58
C ARG A 139 -15.67 7.31 8.15
N LYS A 140 -15.69 8.63 7.97
CA LYS A 140 -16.92 9.39 7.68
C LYS A 140 -17.64 8.93 6.42
N LEU A 141 -16.88 8.57 5.38
CA LEU A 141 -17.44 8.16 4.08
C LEU A 141 -17.36 6.67 3.83
N ASN A 142 -16.99 5.86 4.85
CA ASN A 142 -16.82 4.41 4.72
C ASN A 142 -15.96 4.00 3.50
N LEU A 143 -14.93 4.79 3.18
CA LEU A 143 -14.03 4.57 2.04
C LEU A 143 -13.44 3.15 1.98
N PRO A 144 -13.07 2.51 3.11
CA PRO A 144 -12.59 1.13 3.08
C PRO A 144 -13.60 0.14 2.49
N ARG A 145 -14.90 0.32 2.74
CA ARG A 145 -15.96 -0.54 2.18
C ARG A 145 -16.06 -0.37 0.67
N ILE A 146 -16.11 0.88 0.20
CA ILE A 146 -16.21 1.20 -1.23
C ILE A 146 -15.01 0.64 -2.00
N ILE A 147 -13.81 0.77 -1.44
CA ILE A 147 -12.59 0.23 -2.05
C ILE A 147 -12.58 -1.30 -2.02
N ALA A 148 -13.09 -1.92 -0.95
CA ALA A 148 -13.22 -3.39 -0.88
C ALA A 148 -14.16 -3.93 -1.97
N GLU A 149 -15.29 -3.26 -2.21
CA GLU A 149 -16.25 -3.62 -3.26
C GLU A 149 -15.60 -3.51 -4.64
N TYR A 150 -14.85 -2.44 -4.91
CA TYR A 150 -14.08 -2.29 -6.14
C TYR A 150 -13.01 -3.38 -6.32
N GLU A 151 -12.24 -3.68 -5.27
CA GLU A 151 -11.19 -4.71 -5.30
C GLU A 151 -11.79 -6.09 -5.57
N THR A 152 -12.92 -6.41 -4.94
CA THR A 152 -13.67 -7.67 -5.13
C THR A 152 -14.18 -7.80 -6.57
N ARG A 153 -14.83 -6.74 -7.09
CA ARG A 153 -15.36 -6.72 -8.47
C ARG A 153 -14.26 -6.84 -9.53
N THR A 154 -13.07 -6.29 -9.26
CA THR A 154 -11.93 -6.33 -10.20
C THR A 154 -10.99 -7.52 -9.99
N GLY A 155 -11.27 -8.41 -9.03
CA GLY A 155 -10.42 -9.55 -8.71
C GLY A 155 -9.05 -9.16 -8.14
N ARG A 156 -8.89 -7.93 -7.62
CA ARG A 156 -7.66 -7.47 -7.00
C ARG A 156 -7.57 -7.95 -5.55
N LYS A 157 -6.36 -8.28 -5.10
CA LYS A 157 -6.11 -8.61 -3.69
C LYS A 157 -6.41 -7.40 -2.80
N HIS A 158 -7.04 -7.64 -1.64
CA HIS A 158 -7.38 -6.55 -0.73
C HIS A 158 -6.17 -5.75 -0.26
N SER A 159 -6.23 -4.43 -0.48
CA SER A 159 -5.17 -3.51 -0.09
C SER A 159 -4.99 -3.47 1.43
N ARG A 160 -3.79 -3.10 1.88
CA ARG A 160 -3.54 -2.79 3.30
C ARG A 160 -4.50 -1.72 3.83
N TYR A 161 -4.99 -0.84 2.96
CA TYR A 161 -5.96 0.20 3.32
C TYR A 161 -7.29 -0.40 3.80
N VAL A 162 -7.76 -1.47 3.15
CA VAL A 162 -8.99 -2.20 3.49
C VAL A 162 -8.74 -3.16 4.66
N ARG A 163 -7.62 -3.91 4.66
CA ARG A 163 -7.29 -4.84 5.74
C ARG A 163 -7.08 -4.17 7.08
N GLY A 164 -6.50 -2.97 7.12
CA GLY A 164 -6.39 -2.15 8.34
C GLY A 164 -7.68 -1.37 8.66
N ALA A 165 -8.83 -1.81 8.14
CA ALA A 165 -10.14 -1.24 8.43
C ALA A 165 -11.14 -2.27 8.98
N THR A 166 -10.73 -3.53 9.19
CA THR A 166 -11.56 -4.63 9.72
C THR A 166 -12.12 -4.34 11.11
N ASP A 167 -11.49 -3.42 11.85
CA ASP A 167 -11.89 -3.04 13.21
C ASP A 167 -13.01 -1.98 13.23
N TYR A 168 -13.55 -1.57 12.06
CA TYR A 168 -14.54 -0.48 11.95
C TYR A 168 -15.84 -0.86 11.20
N ILE A 169 -16.03 -2.13 10.82
CA ILE A 169 -17.19 -2.57 9.99
C ILE A 169 -18.34 -3.15 10.84
N ASN A 170 -18.12 -3.41 12.13
CA ASN A 170 -19.08 -4.12 12.99
C ASN A 170 -19.92 -3.23 13.93
N ASP A 171 -19.75 -1.91 13.93
CA ASP A 171 -20.56 -1.00 14.74
C ASP A 171 -21.36 -0.07 13.83
N ASP A 172 -22.68 -0.14 13.96
CA ASP A 172 -23.67 0.80 13.44
C ASP A 172 -24.15 0.61 11.98
N GLN A 173 -25.04 -0.36 11.80
CA GLN A 173 -26.18 -0.19 10.91
C GLN A 173 -27.42 0.01 11.80
N GLY A 174 -27.45 1.13 12.51
CA GLY A 174 -28.69 1.66 13.09
C GLY A 174 -29.59 2.24 11.99
N PRO A 175 -30.93 2.15 12.11
CA PRO A 175 -31.83 2.67 11.09
C PRO A 175 -31.68 4.18 10.97
N LEU A 176 -31.57 4.68 9.74
CA LEU A 176 -31.65 6.10 9.40
C LEU A 176 -32.96 6.67 9.96
N GLY A 177 -32.86 7.45 11.04
CA GLY A 177 -33.91 8.33 11.52
C GLY A 177 -33.81 9.66 10.79
N ASP A 178 -34.90 10.04 10.12
CA ASP A 178 -35.08 11.31 9.43
C ASP A 178 -35.26 12.45 10.44
N ASP A 179 -34.19 13.13 10.86
CA ASP A 179 -34.29 14.39 11.62
C ASP A 179 -33.39 15.48 10.99
N GLN A 180 -34.02 16.56 10.55
CA GLN A 180 -33.43 17.75 9.93
C GLN A 180 -32.71 18.69 10.94
N GLU A 181 -31.83 19.52 10.36
CA GLU A 181 -31.38 20.87 10.76
C GLU A 181 -30.13 21.09 11.66
N GLU A 182 -29.21 21.85 11.05
CA GLU A 182 -28.56 23.07 11.56
C GLU A 182 -27.54 22.98 12.72
N GLY A 183 -26.27 23.16 12.35
CA GLY A 183 -25.38 24.09 13.05
C GLY A 183 -24.57 23.58 14.23
N MET A 184 -23.41 22.95 13.99
CA MET A 184 -22.22 23.17 14.84
C MET A 184 -20.93 22.64 14.18
N LEU A 185 -20.26 23.45 13.37
CA LEU A 185 -18.82 23.29 13.15
C LEU A 185 -18.08 24.05 14.26
N PRO A 186 -17.31 23.41 15.14
CA PRO A 186 -16.53 24.15 16.12
C PRO A 186 -15.43 24.96 15.42
N ARG A 187 -15.50 26.29 15.62
CA ARG A 187 -14.52 27.29 15.23
C ARG A 187 -13.19 27.01 15.93
N MET A 188 -12.23 26.35 15.26
CA MET A 188 -10.90 26.20 15.82
C MET A 188 -10.16 27.54 15.79
N GLY A 189 -10.04 28.13 16.98
CA GLY A 189 -9.24 29.30 17.26
C GLY A 189 -7.75 29.03 17.10
N ARG A 190 -7.06 30.07 16.64
CA ARG A 190 -5.62 30.23 16.57
C ARG A 190 -4.99 30.08 17.97
N MET A 191 -4.27 29.00 18.22
CA MET A 191 -3.30 28.93 19.31
C MET A 191 -1.89 28.99 18.71
N GLY A 192 -1.23 30.13 18.91
CA GLY A 192 0.20 30.26 18.73
C GLY A 192 0.93 29.92 20.04
N GLY A 193 2.08 29.28 19.89
CA GLY A 193 3.22 29.35 20.83
C GLY A 193 3.14 28.51 22.10
N GLY A 194 4.04 27.54 22.24
CA GLY A 194 4.48 27.07 23.55
C GLY A 194 4.87 25.60 23.65
N HIS A 195 6.18 25.37 23.73
CA HIS A 195 6.89 24.22 24.32
C HIS A 195 7.01 22.90 23.54
N ASP A 196 8.21 22.72 22.97
CA ASP A 196 8.84 21.41 22.73
C ASP A 196 8.95 20.59 24.03
N PRO A 197 8.47 19.33 24.07
CA PRO A 197 8.91 18.39 25.08
C PRO A 197 10.22 17.72 24.64
N GLN A 198 11.33 18.15 25.26
CA GLN A 198 12.64 17.50 25.18
C GLN A 198 12.55 15.97 25.37
N PRO A 199 13.30 15.16 24.59
CA PRO A 199 13.40 13.72 24.82
C PRO A 199 14.16 13.43 26.13
N LYS A 200 13.53 12.66 27.02
CA LYS A 200 14.10 12.23 28.31
C LYS A 200 15.37 11.39 28.06
N ARG A 201 16.53 12.01 28.21
CA ARG A 201 17.84 11.35 28.23
C ARG A 201 17.90 10.45 29.47
N ILE A 202 17.89 9.14 29.28
CA ILE A 202 18.22 8.16 30.32
C ILE A 202 19.68 8.40 30.70
N ARG A 203 19.92 8.96 31.89
CA ARG A 203 21.25 9.13 32.46
C ARG A 203 21.72 7.77 32.98
N LEU A 204 22.42 7.01 32.13
CA LEU A 204 23.28 5.93 32.61
C LEU A 204 24.37 6.56 33.47
N MET A 205 24.29 6.35 34.78
CA MET A 205 25.38 6.60 35.70
C MET A 205 26.49 5.60 35.38
N CYS A 206 27.51 6.07 34.66
CA CYS A 206 28.85 5.50 34.72
C CYS A 206 29.37 5.76 36.14
N GLY A 207 29.30 4.74 37.00
CA GLY A 207 30.06 4.68 38.23
C GLY A 207 31.51 4.38 37.88
N SER A 208 32.35 5.40 37.92
CA SER A 208 33.78 5.24 38.11
C SER A 208 34.03 5.28 39.61
N MET A 209 34.25 4.12 40.21
CA MET A 209 34.73 4.01 41.59
C MET A 209 36.03 3.22 41.54
N MET A 210 37.07 3.90 41.99
CA MET A 210 38.46 3.45 42.05
C MET A 210 38.62 2.11 42.78
N ASP A 211 39.39 1.21 42.18
CA ASP A 211 40.68 0.70 42.70
C ASP A 211 41.51 0.17 41.50
#